data_AF-A0A820ZW79-F1
#
_entry.id   AF-A0A820ZW79-F1
#
_cell.length_a   1.000
_cell.length_b   1.000
_cell.length_c   1.000
_cell.angle_alpha   90.00
_cell.angle_beta   90.00
_cell.angle_gamma   90.00
#
_symmetry.space_group_name_H-M   'P 1'
#
loop_
_entity.id
_entity.type
_entity.pdbx_description
1 polymer ?
#
loop_
_entity_poly.entity_id
_entity_poly.type
_entity_poly.pdbx_seq_one_letter_code
_entity_poly.pdbx_strand_id
1 'polypeptide(L)'
;KSLKPRCFKNLNVSKLPINWRANKTAWMNVKLFSEWLSDLNVSMKKQKSKIILFLDNAPCHPVDIELSNIKLQYFPPNTTPKLQPLDQGIIHAFKTHYRKHLVKHIIARCTTAQTPDDIKITHLDAIYWIDAAWEAVTHTTIRNTFRVAAFKDKQHDDITTATSNDTETSSTHSTKSMDDEP
;
A
#
# COMPACT_ATOMS: atom_id res chain seq x y z
N LYS A 1 25.09 0.22 9.14
CA LYS A 1 24.84 -1.21 8.80
C LYS A 1 25.70 -1.61 7.60
N SER A 2 26.02 -2.90 7.47
CA SER A 2 26.93 -3.41 6.42
C SER A 2 26.25 -3.43 5.06
N LEU A 3 26.95 -2.96 4.02
CA LEU A 3 26.54 -3.09 2.62
C LEU A 3 26.58 -4.55 2.14
N LYS A 4 27.47 -5.38 2.72
CA LYS A 4 27.62 -6.79 2.39
C LYS A 4 27.53 -7.66 3.66
N PRO A 5 26.31 -7.97 4.13
CA PRO A 5 26.11 -8.96 5.20
C PRO A 5 26.74 -10.31 4.86
N ARG A 6 27.08 -11.11 5.88
CA ARG A 6 27.68 -12.44 5.69
C ARG A 6 26.82 -13.38 4.84
N CYS A 7 25.49 -13.28 4.98
CA CYS A 7 24.54 -14.07 4.18
C CYS A 7 24.53 -13.71 2.68
N PHE A 8 25.23 -12.65 2.25
CA PHE A 8 25.40 -12.31 0.83
C PHE A 8 26.73 -12.80 0.26
N LYS A 9 27.50 -13.59 1.01
CA LYS A 9 28.73 -14.20 0.49
C LYS A 9 28.37 -15.06 -0.73
N ASN A 10 29.09 -14.85 -1.84
CA ASN A 10 28.89 -15.53 -3.12
C ASN A 10 27.53 -15.30 -3.80
N LEU A 11 26.72 -14.34 -3.33
CA LEU A 11 25.48 -13.95 -4.00
C LEU A 11 25.71 -12.76 -4.93
N ASN A 12 25.04 -12.77 -6.08
CA ASN A 12 24.91 -11.57 -6.89
C ASN A 12 23.76 -10.71 -6.32
N VAL A 13 24.12 -9.67 -5.58
CA VAL A 13 23.17 -8.75 -4.93
C VAL A 13 22.24 -8.07 -5.93
N SER A 14 22.66 -7.86 -7.18
CA SER A 14 21.80 -7.25 -8.20
C SER A 14 20.70 -8.19 -8.72
N LYS A 15 20.79 -9.49 -8.40
CA LYS A 15 19.76 -10.49 -8.72
C LYS A 15 18.77 -10.72 -7.57
N LEU A 16 18.92 -10.01 -6.45
CA LEU A 16 17.92 -10.05 -5.39
C LEU A 16 16.62 -9.39 -5.87
N PRO A 17 15.45 -9.78 -5.35
CA PRO A 17 14.17 -9.21 -5.74
C PRO A 17 13.98 -7.74 -5.29
N ILE A 18 14.98 -7.16 -4.62
CA ILE A 18 14.94 -5.79 -4.12
C ILE A 18 16.22 -5.03 -4.47
N ASN A 19 16.12 -3.70 -4.48
CA ASN A 19 17.27 -2.81 -4.54
C ASN A 19 17.89 -2.66 -3.14
N TRP A 20 18.96 -3.39 -2.86
CA TRP A 20 19.69 -3.28 -1.59
C TRP A 20 20.54 -2.00 -1.51
N ARG A 21 20.45 -1.32 -0.37
CA ARG A 21 21.26 -0.14 0.00
C ARG A 21 21.64 -0.25 1.47
N ALA A 22 22.75 0.39 1.87
CA ALA A 22 23.16 0.46 3.26
C ALA A 22 23.72 1.83 3.61
N ASN A 23 23.42 2.30 4.83
CA ASN A 23 24.04 3.47 5.43
C ASN A 23 24.37 3.18 6.91
N LYS A 24 24.99 4.15 7.61
CA LYS A 24 25.44 3.95 9.00
C LYS A 24 24.26 3.69 9.95
N THR A 25 23.18 4.45 9.83
CA THR A 25 22.06 4.48 10.79
C THR A 25 20.96 3.45 10.53
N ALA A 26 20.92 2.85 9.33
CA ALA A 26 19.83 2.01 8.81
C ALA A 26 18.51 2.73 8.52
N TRP A 27 18.41 4.04 8.79
CA TRP A 27 17.23 4.84 8.52
C TRP A 27 17.27 5.41 7.10
N MET A 28 16.11 5.70 6.52
CA MET A 28 16.06 6.47 5.26
C MET A 28 16.70 7.85 5.49
N ASN A 29 17.44 8.34 4.49
CA ASN A 29 17.99 9.70 4.51
C ASN A 29 17.73 10.37 3.17
N VAL A 30 17.90 11.70 3.12
CA VAL A 30 17.63 12.51 1.92
C VAL A 30 18.37 11.97 0.70
N LYS A 31 19.65 11.61 0.84
CA LYS A 31 20.45 11.08 -0.27
C LYS A 31 19.84 9.82 -0.87
N LEU A 32 19.54 8.81 -0.04
CA LEU A 32 19.00 7.53 -0.51
C LEU A 32 17.59 7.69 -1.09
N PHE A 33 16.76 8.54 -0.49
CA PHE A 33 15.42 8.82 -0.99
C PHE A 33 15.48 9.53 -2.34
N SER A 34 16.33 10.54 -2.50
CA SER A 34 16.52 11.26 -3.76
C SER A 34 17.09 10.36 -4.87
N GLU A 35 18.02 9.45 -4.56
CA GLU A 35 18.50 8.44 -5.51
C GLU A 35 17.35 7.54 -5.99
N TRP A 36 16.57 6.99 -5.06
CA TRP A 36 15.39 6.17 -5.40
C TRP A 36 14.36 6.94 -6.24
N LEU A 37 14.10 8.20 -5.88
CA LEU A 37 13.14 9.05 -6.58
C LEU A 37 13.59 9.38 -8.00
N SER A 38 14.90 9.59 -8.21
CA SER A 38 15.49 9.76 -9.54
C SER A 38 15.31 8.51 -10.41
N ASP A 39 15.61 7.32 -9.85
CA ASP A 39 15.41 6.04 -10.54
C ASP A 39 13.94 5.82 -10.92
N LEU A 40 13.01 6.17 -10.02
CA LEU A 40 11.57 6.11 -10.27
C LEU A 40 11.18 7.09 -11.38
N ASN A 41 11.68 8.32 -11.38
CA ASN A 41 11.37 9.32 -12.40
C ASN A 41 11.87 8.88 -13.79
N VAL A 42 13.08 8.32 -13.87
CA VAL A 42 13.62 7.74 -15.11
C VAL A 42 12.72 6.60 -15.61
N SER A 43 12.24 5.75 -14.71
CA SER A 43 11.36 4.63 -15.05
C SER A 43 10.00 5.13 -15.57
N MET A 44 9.40 6.13 -14.91
CA MET A 44 8.15 6.75 -15.37
C MET A 44 8.33 7.45 -16.73
N LYS A 45 9.46 8.10 -16.95
CA LYS A 45 9.81 8.70 -18.25
C LYS A 45 9.88 7.66 -19.36
N LYS A 46 10.54 6.51 -19.12
CA LYS A 46 10.61 5.39 -20.08
C LYS A 46 9.22 4.82 -20.39
N GLN A 47 8.37 4.73 -19.38
CA GLN A 47 6.97 4.28 -19.52
C GLN A 47 6.04 5.36 -20.08
N LYS A 48 6.56 6.55 -20.45
CA LYS A 48 5.79 7.73 -20.90
C LYS A 48 4.62 8.08 -19.96
N SER A 49 4.78 7.80 -18.67
CA SER A 49 3.75 7.97 -17.65
C SER A 49 4.07 9.17 -16.77
N LYS A 50 3.03 9.86 -16.31
CA LYS A 50 3.14 10.93 -15.30
C LYS A 50 2.34 10.53 -14.08
N ILE A 51 2.95 10.62 -12.91
CA ILE A 51 2.34 10.20 -11.65
C ILE A 51 2.40 11.32 -10.60
N ILE A 52 1.53 11.22 -9.60
CA ILE A 52 1.60 12.01 -8.37
C ILE A 52 2.03 11.05 -7.25
N LEU A 53 3.05 11.44 -6.48
CA LEU A 53 3.51 10.69 -5.32
C LEU A 53 3.14 11.46 -4.05
N PHE A 54 2.29 10.87 -3.23
CA PHE A 54 1.87 11.44 -1.95
C PHE A 54 2.84 11.06 -0.83
N LEU A 55 3.33 12.05 -0.09
CA LEU A 55 4.35 11.88 0.95
C LEU A 55 3.93 12.54 2.27
N ASP A 56 4.37 11.96 3.39
CA ASP A 56 4.32 12.63 4.68
C ASP A 56 5.47 13.67 4.80
N ASN A 57 5.54 14.36 5.93
CA ASN A 57 6.54 15.40 6.19
C ASN A 57 7.83 14.83 6.84
N ALA A 58 8.24 13.60 6.51
CA ALA A 58 9.45 13.01 7.06
C ALA A 58 10.71 13.81 6.67
N PRO A 59 11.71 13.95 7.57
CA PRO A 59 12.94 14.72 7.30
C PRO A 59 13.80 14.20 6.13
N CYS A 60 13.57 12.95 5.69
CA CYS A 60 14.28 12.37 4.55
C CYS A 60 13.67 12.77 3.19
N HIS A 61 12.50 13.40 3.16
CA HIS A 61 11.85 13.80 1.92
C HIS A 61 12.41 15.13 1.42
N PRO A 62 12.91 15.20 0.17
CA PRO A 62 13.48 16.43 -0.38
C PRO A 62 12.39 17.44 -0.67
N VAL A 63 12.55 18.70 -0.23
CA VAL A 63 11.54 19.76 -0.47
C VAL A 63 11.70 20.37 -1.86
N ASP A 64 12.95 20.49 -2.35
CA ASP A 64 13.29 21.20 -3.59
C ASP A 64 13.94 20.26 -4.60
N ILE A 65 13.14 19.40 -5.24
CA ILE A 65 13.60 18.55 -6.35
C ILE A 65 12.68 18.69 -7.56
N GLU A 66 13.27 18.97 -8.71
CA GLU A 66 12.55 19.04 -9.98
C GLU A 66 12.55 17.68 -10.67
N LEU A 67 11.36 17.18 -11.02
CA LEU A 67 11.15 15.89 -11.64
C LEU A 67 10.26 16.03 -12.87
N SER A 68 10.63 15.39 -13.97
CA SER A 68 9.92 15.53 -15.24
C SER A 68 8.59 14.77 -15.31
N ASN A 69 8.47 13.67 -14.57
CA ASN A 69 7.37 12.71 -14.68
C ASN A 69 6.69 12.40 -13.34
N ILE A 70 7.19 12.93 -12.23
CA ILE A 70 6.64 12.73 -10.90
C ILE A 70 6.33 14.09 -10.31
N LYS A 71 5.11 14.29 -9.85
CA LYS A 71 4.75 15.42 -8.98
C LYS A 71 4.72 14.95 -7.54
N LEU A 72 5.50 15.56 -6.67
CA LEU A 72 5.41 15.32 -5.23
C LEU A 72 4.24 16.11 -4.65
N GLN A 73 3.44 15.45 -3.80
CA GLN A 73 2.37 16.10 -3.04
C GLN A 73 2.49 15.71 -1.58
N TYR A 74 2.76 16.71 -0.74
CA TYR A 74 2.87 16.50 0.70
C TYR A 74 1.49 16.56 1.36
N PHE A 75 1.27 15.69 2.33
CA PHE A 75 0.15 15.82 3.25
C PHE A 75 0.37 17.02 4.19
N PRO A 76 -0.69 17.64 4.72
CA PRO A 76 -0.57 18.66 5.75
C PRO A 76 0.28 18.18 6.95
N PRO A 77 1.02 19.07 7.63
CA PRO A 77 1.70 18.73 8.88
C PRO A 77 0.72 18.13 9.90
N ASN A 78 1.18 17.16 10.70
CA ASN A 78 0.37 16.48 11.72
C ASN A 78 -0.91 15.81 11.19
N THR A 79 -0.90 15.42 9.91
CA THR A 79 -1.99 14.65 9.32
C THR A 79 -2.21 13.35 10.11
N THR A 80 -3.45 13.11 10.52
CA THR A 80 -3.84 11.86 11.17
C THR A 80 -3.58 10.70 10.20
N PRO A 81 -3.13 9.51 10.66
CA PRO A 81 -2.98 8.30 9.84
C PRO A 81 -4.20 7.98 8.95
N LYS A 82 -5.38 8.52 9.31
CA LYS A 82 -6.64 8.50 8.55
C LYS A 82 -6.53 8.94 7.08
N LEU A 83 -5.67 9.91 6.75
CA LEU A 83 -5.54 10.40 5.37
C LEU A 83 -4.43 9.72 4.57
N GLN A 84 -3.58 8.90 5.22
CA GLN A 84 -2.44 8.28 4.57
C GLN A 84 -2.81 6.85 4.14
N PRO A 85 -2.92 6.56 2.83
CA PRO A 85 -3.33 5.23 2.37
C PRO A 85 -2.41 4.12 2.88
N LEU A 86 -1.11 4.37 3.05
CA LEU A 86 -0.22 3.34 3.57
C LEU A 86 -0.63 2.88 4.98
N ASP A 87 -1.04 3.82 5.84
CA ASP A 87 -1.47 3.55 7.22
C ASP A 87 -2.91 3.01 7.32
N GLN A 88 -3.75 3.24 6.30
CA GLN A 88 -5.15 2.80 6.30
C GLN A 88 -5.34 1.30 6.03
N GLY A 89 -4.30 0.55 5.67
CA GLY A 89 -4.45 -0.90 5.44
C GLY A 89 -3.30 -1.57 4.73
N ILE A 90 -2.56 -0.86 3.86
CA ILE A 90 -1.47 -1.45 3.08
C ILE A 90 -0.35 -1.95 4.00
N ILE A 91 0.09 -1.14 4.96
CA ILE A 91 1.12 -1.53 5.94
C ILE A 91 0.64 -2.71 6.79
N HIS A 92 -0.64 -2.72 7.19
CA HIS A 92 -1.21 -3.79 7.99
C HIS A 92 -1.24 -5.12 7.21
N ALA A 93 -1.73 -5.10 5.97
CA ALA A 93 -1.77 -6.27 5.09
C ALA A 93 -0.36 -6.81 4.84
N PHE A 94 0.57 -5.94 4.45
CA PHE A 94 1.97 -6.30 4.25
C PHE A 94 2.61 -6.95 5.49
N LYS A 95 2.47 -6.32 6.67
CA LYS A 95 3.00 -6.87 7.93
C LYS A 95 2.38 -8.22 8.28
N THR A 96 1.11 -8.43 7.97
CA THR A 96 0.42 -9.70 8.20
C THR A 96 1.02 -10.81 7.34
N HIS A 97 1.23 -10.55 6.04
CA HIS A 97 1.87 -11.51 5.14
C HIS A 97 3.32 -11.79 5.54
N TYR A 98 4.11 -10.75 5.86
CA TYR A 98 5.49 -10.91 6.33
C TYR A 98 5.56 -11.76 7.61
N ARG A 99 4.71 -11.47 8.61
CA ARG A 99 4.65 -12.23 9.86
C ARG A 99 4.25 -13.69 9.65
N LYS A 100 3.39 -13.98 8.67
CA LYS A 100 3.05 -15.36 8.30
C LYS A 100 4.29 -16.15 7.85
N HIS A 101 5.16 -15.55 7.05
CA HIS A 101 6.42 -16.19 6.65
C HIS A 101 7.38 -16.38 7.83
N LEU A 102 7.52 -15.34 8.67
CA LEU A 102 8.33 -15.39 9.89
C LEU A 102 7.90 -16.53 10.83
N VAL A 103 6.61 -16.62 11.16
CA VAL A 103 6.07 -17.64 12.06
C VAL A 103 6.22 -19.05 11.46
N LYS A 104 5.94 -19.21 10.15
CA LYS A 104 6.15 -20.48 9.46
C LYS A 104 7.62 -20.93 9.53
N HIS A 105 8.56 -20.02 9.33
CA HIS A 105 9.98 -20.31 9.44
C HIS A 105 10.36 -20.75 10.86
N ILE A 106 9.90 -20.01 11.88
CA ILE A 106 10.16 -20.36 13.27
C ILE A 106 9.60 -21.74 13.60
N ILE A 107 8.34 -22.02 13.26
CA ILE A 107 7.72 -23.34 13.52
C ILE A 107 8.52 -24.46 12.83
N ALA A 108 8.81 -24.31 11.54
CA ALA A 108 9.53 -25.33 10.77
C ALA A 108 10.96 -25.57 11.27
N ARG A 109 11.62 -24.56 11.83
CA ARG A 109 12.96 -24.70 12.41
C ARG A 109 12.91 -25.23 13.84
N CYS A 110 11.96 -24.80 14.67
CA CYS A 110 11.79 -25.29 16.03
C CYS A 110 11.56 -26.81 16.10
N THR A 111 10.90 -27.40 15.10
CA THR A 111 10.68 -28.85 15.06
C THR A 111 11.96 -29.67 14.86
N THR A 112 13.03 -29.06 14.36
CA THR A 112 14.30 -29.74 14.03
C THR A 112 15.52 -29.11 14.70
N ALA A 113 15.35 -27.98 15.39
CA ALA A 113 16.44 -27.22 16.00
C ALA A 113 17.00 -27.97 17.20
N GLN A 114 18.33 -28.06 17.28
CA GLN A 114 19.02 -28.53 18.49
C GLN A 114 19.50 -27.36 19.34
N THR A 115 19.69 -26.19 18.71
CA THR A 115 20.16 -24.96 19.35
C THR A 115 19.33 -23.76 18.89
N PRO A 116 19.30 -22.66 19.66
CA PRO A 116 18.66 -21.41 19.22
C PRO A 116 19.22 -20.82 17.93
N ASP A 117 20.50 -21.10 17.62
CA ASP A 117 21.16 -20.63 16.40
C ASP A 117 20.57 -21.27 15.13
N ASP A 118 19.93 -22.44 15.23
CA ASP A 118 19.28 -23.12 14.11
C ASP A 118 18.00 -22.40 13.62
N ILE A 119 17.46 -21.50 14.44
CA ILE A 119 16.25 -20.70 14.20
C ILE A 119 16.61 -19.30 13.67
N LYS A 120 17.91 -19.00 13.50
CA LYS A 120 18.38 -17.67 13.16
C LYS A 120 17.86 -17.19 11.81
N ILE A 121 17.27 -16.01 11.82
CA ILE A 121 16.77 -15.32 10.63
C ILE A 121 17.90 -14.49 10.03
N THR A 122 18.17 -14.69 8.75
CA THR A 122 19.16 -13.91 8.00
C THR A 122 18.53 -12.71 7.30
N HIS A 123 19.35 -11.77 6.82
CA HIS A 123 18.83 -10.69 5.96
C HIS A 123 18.29 -11.25 4.64
N LEU A 124 18.81 -12.39 4.17
CA LEU A 124 18.35 -13.02 2.94
C LEU A 124 16.92 -13.55 3.10
N ASP A 125 16.64 -14.22 4.23
CA ASP A 125 15.28 -14.67 4.56
C ASP A 125 14.32 -13.49 4.58
N ALA A 126 14.68 -12.42 5.29
CA ALA A 126 13.86 -11.21 5.38
C ALA A 126 13.59 -10.58 4.00
N ILE A 127 14.57 -10.56 3.10
CA ILE A 127 14.42 -10.03 1.74
C ILE A 127 13.38 -10.81 0.95
N TYR A 128 13.48 -12.15 0.93
CA TYR A 128 12.50 -12.98 0.23
C TYR A 128 11.12 -12.90 0.87
N TRP A 129 11.03 -12.71 2.18
CA TRP A 129 9.74 -12.52 2.84
C TRP A 129 9.14 -11.15 2.57
N ILE A 130 9.94 -10.10 2.43
CA ILE A 130 9.48 -8.77 2.00
C ILE A 130 8.89 -8.86 0.59
N ASP A 131 9.61 -9.50 -0.33
CA ASP A 131 9.16 -9.71 -1.71
C ASP A 131 7.83 -10.49 -1.75
N ALA A 132 7.80 -11.68 -1.13
CA ALA A 132 6.58 -12.49 -1.08
C ALA A 132 5.41 -11.81 -0.36
N ALA A 133 5.69 -11.03 0.70
CA ALA A 133 4.66 -10.29 1.41
C ALA A 133 4.07 -9.15 0.58
N TRP A 134 4.89 -8.48 -0.23
CA TRP A 134 4.43 -7.43 -1.13
C TRP A 134 3.56 -7.99 -2.25
N GLU A 135 4.00 -9.07 -2.90
CA GLU A 135 3.23 -9.75 -3.95
C GLU A 135 1.88 -10.29 -3.44
N ALA A 136 1.77 -10.58 -2.16
CA ALA A 136 0.51 -11.00 -1.54
C ALA A 136 -0.47 -9.84 -1.27
N VAL A 137 -0.03 -8.58 -1.28
CA VAL A 137 -0.92 -7.42 -1.13
C VAL A 137 -1.72 -7.21 -2.41
N THR A 138 -3.01 -7.53 -2.36
CA THR A 138 -3.85 -7.48 -3.57
C THR A 138 -4.14 -6.05 -4.05
N HIS A 139 -4.37 -5.89 -5.35
CA HIS A 139 -4.86 -4.64 -5.93
C HIS A 139 -6.18 -4.16 -5.29
N THR A 140 -7.06 -5.09 -4.90
CA THR A 140 -8.32 -4.77 -4.19
C THR A 140 -8.04 -4.16 -2.83
N THR A 141 -7.07 -4.71 -2.07
CA THR A 141 -6.62 -4.14 -0.79
C THR A 141 -6.12 -2.71 -0.98
N ILE A 142 -5.26 -2.49 -1.98
CA ILE A 142 -4.71 -1.17 -2.28
C ILE A 142 -5.85 -0.20 -2.62
N ARG A 143 -6.72 -0.55 -3.57
CA ARG A 143 -7.84 0.31 -4.00
C ARG A 143 -8.76 0.69 -2.85
N ASN A 144 -9.18 -0.30 -2.05
CA ASN A 144 -10.06 -0.07 -0.90
C ASN A 144 -9.41 0.86 0.11
N THR A 145 -8.11 0.70 0.35
CA THR A 145 -7.36 1.53 1.28
C THR A 145 -7.28 2.98 0.82
N PHE A 146 -7.05 3.21 -0.48
CA PHE A 146 -7.09 4.56 -1.05
C PHE A 146 -8.49 5.19 -0.95
N ARG A 147 -9.55 4.43 -1.20
CA ARG A 147 -10.94 4.90 -1.04
C ARG A 147 -11.25 5.32 0.40
N VAL A 148 -10.80 4.55 1.38
CA VAL A 148 -10.93 4.88 2.81
C VAL A 148 -10.16 6.17 3.15
N ALA A 149 -8.98 6.37 2.56
CA ALA A 149 -8.21 7.60 2.68
C ALA A 149 -8.76 8.78 1.84
N ALA A 150 -10.04 8.74 1.48
CA ALA A 150 -10.78 9.75 0.70
C ALA A 150 -10.31 9.97 -0.75
N PHE A 151 -9.50 9.06 -1.31
CA PHE A 151 -9.21 9.03 -2.75
C PHE A 151 -10.36 8.35 -3.47
N LYS A 152 -11.38 9.14 -3.84
CA LYS A 152 -12.54 8.67 -4.58
C LYS A 152 -12.15 8.43 -6.04
N ASP A 153 -12.64 7.34 -6.61
CA ASP A 153 -12.63 7.17 -8.07
C ASP A 153 -13.53 8.26 -8.66
N LYS A 154 -13.11 8.89 -9.76
CA LYS A 154 -14.05 9.64 -10.59
C LYS A 154 -15.03 8.61 -11.14
N GLN A 155 -16.26 8.56 -10.61
CA GLN A 155 -17.33 7.94 -11.36
C GLN A 155 -17.50 8.76 -12.64
N HIS A 156 -17.54 8.08 -13.78
CA HIS A 156 -18.18 8.65 -14.95
C HIS A 156 -19.65 8.79 -14.52
N ASP A 157 -20.11 10.02 -14.28
CA ASP A 157 -21.53 10.29 -14.14
C ASP A 157 -22.16 10.06 -15.52
N ASP A 158 -22.38 8.80 -15.88
CA ASP A 158 -23.27 8.46 -16.99
C ASP A 158 -24.69 8.75 -16.52
N ILE A 159 -25.11 9.95 -16.88
CA ILE A 159 -26.51 10.36 -17.00
C ILE A 159 -27.25 9.25 -17.74
N THR A 160 -28.02 8.44 -17.02
CA THR A 160 -29.14 7.70 -17.60
C THR A 160 -30.40 8.51 -17.30
N THR A 161 -30.72 9.42 -18.20
CA THR A 161 -32.08 9.96 -18.32
C THR A 161 -32.81 9.20 -19.42
N ALA A 162 -34.08 8.89 -19.13
CA ALA A 162 -35.13 8.40 -20.05
C ALA A 162 -35.02 6.90 -20.41
N THR A 163 -36.06 6.07 -20.41
CA THR A 163 -37.51 6.30 -20.35
C THR A 163 -38.15 4.94 -20.04
N SER A 164 -39.27 4.89 -19.30
CA SER A 164 -40.40 3.98 -19.52
C SER A 164 -41.56 4.42 -18.62
N ASN A 165 -42.47 5.18 -19.21
CA ASN A 165 -43.85 5.34 -18.72
C ASN A 165 -44.68 4.11 -19.15
N ASP A 166 -45.88 4.05 -18.55
CA ASP A 166 -47.10 3.34 -18.97
C ASP A 166 -47.27 1.93 -18.37
N THR A 167 -48.05 1.78 -17.28
CA THR A 167 -49.54 1.76 -17.07
C THR A 167 -49.98 0.30 -16.87
N GLU A 168 -50.63 -0.08 -15.77
CA GLU A 168 -52.09 -0.12 -15.47
C GLU A 168 -52.19 -1.08 -14.24
N THR A 169 -53.15 -1.12 -13.30
CA THR A 169 -54.53 -0.63 -13.19
C THR A 169 -54.96 -0.67 -11.70
N SER A 170 -55.83 0.28 -11.34
CA SER A 170 -56.90 0.31 -10.33
C SER A 170 -56.98 -0.69 -9.16
N SER A 171 -57.14 -0.14 -7.96
CA SER A 171 -58.31 -0.44 -7.11
C SER A 171 -58.70 0.78 -6.28
N THR A 172 -59.90 1.29 -6.56
CA THR A 172 -60.61 2.33 -5.82
C THR A 172 -61.33 1.73 -4.62
N HIS A 173 -61.22 2.33 -3.44
CA HIS A 173 -62.39 2.54 -2.58
C HIS A 173 -62.16 3.63 -1.54
N SER A 174 -63.11 4.55 -1.46
CA SER A 174 -63.20 5.63 -0.49
C SER A 174 -64.64 5.66 0.02
N THR A 175 -64.83 5.51 1.34
CA THR A 175 -66.03 5.86 2.13
C THR A 175 -65.55 5.92 3.60
N LYS A 176 -65.39 7.08 4.26
CA LYS A 176 -66.34 8.04 4.88
C LYS A 176 -67.07 7.52 6.16
N SER A 177 -66.58 8.00 7.31
CA SER A 177 -67.23 8.42 8.59
C SER A 177 -68.40 7.63 9.23
N MET A 178 -68.30 7.33 10.54
CA MET A 178 -69.14 7.85 11.66
C MET A 178 -69.03 6.97 12.93
N ASP A 179 -68.73 7.65 14.05
CA ASP A 179 -69.31 7.59 15.42
C ASP A 179 -69.50 6.29 16.25
N ASP A 180 -69.22 6.54 17.55
CA ASP A 180 -69.82 6.02 18.80
C ASP A 180 -69.16 4.93 19.67
N GLU A 181 -69.04 5.35 20.94
CA GLU A 181 -68.66 4.74 22.24
C GLU A 181 -69.54 3.53 22.66
N PRO A 182 -69.33 2.85 23.82
CA PRO A 182 -68.63 3.28 25.06
C PRO A 182 -67.41 2.45 25.48
#